data_AF-A0A6P9AR29-F1
#
_entry.id   AF-A0A6P9AR29-F1
#
_cell.length_a   1.000
_cell.length_b   1.000
_cell.length_c   1.000
_cell.angle_alpha   90.00
_cell.angle_beta   90.00
_cell.angle_gamma   90.00
#
_symmetry.space_group_name_H-M   'P 1'
#
loop_
_entity.id
_entity.type
_entity.pdbx_description
1 polymer ?
#
loop_
_entity_poly.entity_id
_entity_poly.type
_entity_poly.pdbx_seq_one_letter_code
_entity_poly.pdbx_strand_id
1 'polypeptide(L)'
;MALQSPYFKPTVPFIGPISGGLKDGMTVLVNGNVLKSCRRFRVDFQCGNCQMPRSDVAFHFNVRFDQNCIVCNSHEKGCWQQKERKCDMVFRKGHPFEIRFLVNISSYV
;
A
#
# COMPACT_ATOMS: atom_id res chain seq x y z
N MET A 1 -11.16 -21.08 -5.52
CA MET A 1 -9.96 -20.26 -5.22
C MET A 1 -9.84 -20.16 -3.71
N ALA A 2 -8.77 -20.67 -3.11
CA ALA A 2 -8.60 -20.57 -1.66
C ALA A 2 -8.30 -19.11 -1.30
N LEU A 3 -9.12 -18.51 -0.42
CA LEU A 3 -8.79 -17.23 0.19
C LEU A 3 -7.56 -17.41 1.07
N GLN A 4 -6.56 -16.56 0.88
CA GLN A 4 -5.43 -16.47 1.81
C GLN A 4 -5.96 -16.08 3.19
N SER A 5 -5.53 -16.80 4.24
CA SER A 5 -5.87 -16.44 5.61
C SER A 5 -5.36 -15.03 5.93
N PRO A 6 -6.18 -14.19 6.58
CA PRO A 6 -5.78 -12.82 6.88
C PRO A 6 -4.65 -12.78 7.91
N TYR A 7 -3.82 -11.75 7.81
CA TYR A 7 -2.84 -11.43 8.84
C TYR A 7 -3.51 -10.63 9.96
N PHE A 8 -3.61 -11.23 11.15
CA PHE A 8 -4.20 -10.56 12.31
C PHE A 8 -3.14 -9.86 13.15
N LYS A 9 -3.32 -8.55 13.37
CA LYS A 9 -2.46 -7.69 14.21
C LYS A 9 -0.95 -7.90 13.97
N PRO A 10 -0.46 -7.86 12.71
CA PRO A 10 0.96 -8.00 12.45
C PRO A 10 1.75 -6.84 13.07
N THR A 11 2.98 -7.12 13.51
CA THR A 11 3.93 -6.07 13.90
C THR A 11 4.29 -5.22 12.69
N VAL A 12 4.36 -3.90 12.86
CA VAL A 12 4.75 -2.94 11.82
C VAL A 12 6.21 -2.53 12.05
N PRO A 13 7.10 -2.58 11.03
CA PRO A 13 6.82 -2.86 9.62
C PRO A 13 6.46 -4.33 9.36
N PHE A 14 5.46 -4.55 8.52
CA PHE A 14 4.98 -5.86 8.13
C PHE A 14 5.34 -6.16 6.67
N ILE A 15 5.84 -7.37 6.42
CA ILE A 15 6.05 -7.93 5.07
C ILE A 15 5.44 -9.32 5.07
N GLY A 16 4.55 -9.58 4.11
CA GLY A 16 3.90 -10.87 3.95
C GLY A 16 3.65 -11.19 2.47
N PRO A 17 3.78 -12.47 2.05
CA PRO A 17 3.47 -12.85 0.69
C PRO A 17 1.98 -12.71 0.37
N ILE A 18 1.66 -12.46 -0.89
CA ILE A 18 0.30 -12.62 -1.43
C ILE A 18 0.27 -13.96 -2.16
N SER A 19 -0.41 -14.95 -1.57
CA SER A 19 -0.45 -16.33 -2.07
C SER A 19 -1.06 -16.37 -3.47
N GLY A 20 -0.25 -16.77 -4.46
CA GLY A 20 -0.66 -16.82 -5.86
C GLY A 20 -0.64 -15.47 -6.60
N GLY A 21 -0.11 -14.42 -5.97
CA GLY A 21 0.03 -13.08 -6.55
C GLY A 21 -1.29 -12.30 -6.65
N LEU A 22 -1.19 -11.05 -7.09
CA LEU A 22 -2.35 -10.21 -7.41
C LEU A 22 -2.95 -10.68 -8.74
N LYS A 23 -4.28 -10.77 -8.80
CA LYS A 23 -5.04 -11.19 -9.98
C LYS A 23 -6.19 -10.23 -10.25
N ASP A 24 -6.63 -10.15 -11.49
CA ASP A 24 -7.80 -9.35 -11.87
C ASP A 24 -9.03 -9.66 -11.00
N GLY A 25 -9.75 -8.62 -10.60
CA GLY A 25 -10.89 -8.73 -9.69
C GLY A 25 -10.54 -9.02 -8.23
N MET A 26 -9.27 -9.25 -7.89
CA MET A 26 -8.85 -9.46 -6.51
C MET A 26 -9.01 -8.16 -5.69
N THR A 27 -9.47 -8.31 -4.46
CA THR A 27 -9.52 -7.23 -3.48
C THR A 27 -8.55 -7.49 -2.34
N VAL A 28 -7.70 -6.51 -2.01
CA VAL A 28 -6.87 -6.51 -0.80
C VAL A 28 -7.44 -5.51 0.19
N LEU A 29 -7.79 -5.98 1.38
CA LEU A 29 -8.31 -5.16 2.47
C LEU A 29 -7.22 -4.92 3.52
N VAL A 30 -7.04 -3.66 3.91
CA VAL A 30 -6.12 -3.26 4.97
C VAL A 30 -6.89 -2.43 5.99
N ASN A 31 -7.06 -3.02 7.18
CA ASN A 31 -7.75 -2.38 8.30
C ASN A 31 -6.74 -2.01 9.38
N GLY A 32 -6.88 -0.83 9.95
CA GLY A 32 -5.95 -0.35 10.95
C GLY A 32 -6.42 0.89 11.69
N ASN A 33 -5.56 1.41 12.56
CA ASN A 33 -5.76 2.68 13.24
C ASN A 33 -4.57 3.58 12.97
N VAL A 34 -4.82 4.84 12.60
CA VAL A 34 -3.75 5.82 12.47
C VAL A 34 -3.30 6.23 13.87
N LEU A 35 -2.01 6.11 14.17
CA LEU A 35 -1.45 6.62 15.43
C LEU A 35 -1.64 8.14 15.54
N LYS A 36 -1.92 8.66 16.73
CA LYS A 36 -2.03 10.12 16.97
C LYS A 36 -0.74 10.87 16.59
N SER A 37 0.42 10.24 16.76
CA SER A 37 1.74 10.77 16.39
C SER A 37 2.15 10.48 14.94
N CYS A 38 1.31 9.80 14.15
CA CYS A 38 1.67 9.38 12.80
C CYS A 38 2.01 10.60 11.92
N ARG A 39 3.21 10.60 11.35
CA ARG A 39 3.59 11.55 10.29
C ARG A 39 3.18 11.00 8.92
N ARG A 40 3.49 9.73 8.67
CA ARG A 40 3.23 9.04 7.40
C ARG A 40 3.04 7.55 7.66
N PHE A 41 2.28 6.87 6.81
CA PHE A 41 2.30 5.42 6.68
C PHE A 41 2.17 5.03 5.21
N ARG A 42 2.54 3.80 4.86
CA ARG A 42 2.44 3.32 3.49
C ARG A 42 2.02 1.86 3.42
N VAL A 43 1.40 1.51 2.30
CA VAL A 43 1.15 0.14 1.86
C VAL A 43 1.83 0.01 0.50
N ASP A 44 2.79 -0.91 0.41
CA ASP A 44 3.56 -1.16 -0.81
C ASP A 44 3.22 -2.55 -1.33
N PHE A 45 2.80 -2.65 -2.60
CA PHE A 45 2.71 -3.93 -3.31
C PHE A 45 4.03 -4.17 -4.05
N GLN A 46 4.81 -5.14 -3.55
CA GLN A 46 6.19 -5.35 -3.97
C GLN A 46 6.33 -6.59 -4.87
N CYS A 47 7.22 -6.49 -5.86
CA CYS A 47 7.62 -7.60 -6.74
C CYS A 47 8.78 -8.38 -6.11
N GLY A 48 8.54 -8.98 -4.94
CA GLY A 48 9.53 -9.66 -4.12
C GLY A 48 9.88 -8.91 -2.83
N ASN A 49 10.82 -9.45 -2.05
CA ASN A 49 11.21 -8.94 -0.73
C ASN A 49 12.72 -8.69 -0.59
N CYS A 50 13.45 -8.62 -1.70
CA CYS A 50 14.89 -8.34 -1.68
C CYS A 50 15.13 -6.88 -1.26
N GLN A 51 16.09 -6.67 -0.36
CA GLN A 51 16.50 -5.32 0.05
C GLN A 51 17.62 -4.75 -0.83
N MET A 52 18.49 -5.62 -1.37
CA MET A 52 19.64 -5.26 -2.19
C MET A 52 19.82 -6.29 -3.32
N PRO A 53 19.57 -5.93 -4.59
CA PRO A 53 18.87 -4.72 -5.00
C PRO A 53 17.45 -4.71 -4.43
N ARG A 54 16.92 -3.52 -4.17
CA ARG A 54 15.56 -3.36 -3.66
C ARG A 54 14.57 -3.90 -4.69
N SER A 55 13.68 -4.80 -4.29
CA SER A 55 12.57 -5.26 -5.13
C SER A 55 11.71 -4.08 -5.58
N ASP A 56 11.27 -4.12 -6.83
CA ASP A 56 10.36 -3.14 -7.41
C ASP A 56 9.05 -3.04 -6.59
N VAL A 57 8.46 -1.86 -6.61
CA VAL A 57 7.17 -1.57 -5.99
C VAL A 57 6.19 -1.27 -7.11
N ALA A 58 5.32 -2.23 -7.41
CA ALA A 58 4.28 -2.06 -8.42
C ALA A 58 3.31 -0.93 -8.03
N PHE A 59 2.97 -0.83 -6.74
CA PHE A 59 2.12 0.24 -6.25
C PHE A 59 2.50 0.67 -4.82
N HIS A 60 2.92 1.92 -4.70
CA HIS A 60 3.24 2.60 -3.45
C HIS A 60 2.10 3.52 -3.07
N PHE A 61 1.34 3.16 -2.03
CA PHE A 61 0.29 4.01 -1.48
C PHE A 61 0.80 4.66 -0.19
N ASN A 62 1.00 5.98 -0.18
CA ASN A 62 1.61 6.67 0.95
C ASN A 62 0.80 7.87 1.45
N VAL A 63 0.21 7.70 2.62
CA VAL A 63 -0.50 8.76 3.34
C VAL A 63 0.52 9.64 4.06
N ARG A 64 0.49 10.94 3.78
CA ARG A 64 1.40 11.95 4.35
C ARG A 64 0.62 13.02 5.08
N PHE A 65 0.55 12.90 6.41
CA PHE A 65 -0.13 13.89 7.24
C PHE A 65 0.63 15.22 7.31
N ASP A 66 1.96 15.19 7.18
CA ASP A 66 2.79 16.39 7.16
C ASP A 66 2.72 17.19 5.86
N GLN A 67 2.16 16.60 4.80
CA GLN A 67 1.95 17.26 3.50
C GLN A 67 0.47 17.35 3.13
N ASN A 68 -0.42 16.96 4.05
CA ASN A 68 -1.86 16.83 3.88
C ASN A 68 -2.27 16.20 2.53
N CYS A 69 -1.69 15.05 2.19
CA CYS A 69 -1.97 14.38 0.92
C CYS A 69 -1.70 12.88 0.96
N ILE A 70 -2.23 12.19 -0.03
CA ILE A 70 -1.92 10.80 -0.36
C ILE A 70 -1.09 10.83 -1.65
N VAL A 71 0.03 10.11 -1.64
CA VAL A 71 0.91 9.96 -2.81
C VAL A 71 0.85 8.53 -3.29
N CYS A 72 0.61 8.36 -4.59
CA CYS A 72 0.70 7.09 -5.29
C CYS A 72 1.90 7.13 -6.25
N ASN A 73 2.64 6.02 -6.38
CA ASN A 73 3.75 5.90 -7.32
C ASN A 73 4.09 4.43 -7.60
N SER A 74 4.95 4.16 -8.57
CA SER A 74 5.70 2.92 -8.73
C SER A 74 7.21 3.15 -8.52
N HIS A 75 7.93 2.09 -8.14
CA HIS A 75 9.38 2.09 -8.10
C HIS A 75 9.88 0.94 -8.97
N GLU A 76 10.57 1.27 -10.04
CA GLU A 76 10.97 0.35 -11.09
C GLU A 76 12.45 0.53 -11.39
N LYS A 77 13.20 -0.57 -11.44
CA LYS A 77 14.63 -0.59 -11.80
C LYS A 77 15.48 0.40 -10.99
N GLY A 78 15.18 0.56 -9.71
CA GLY A 78 15.93 1.43 -8.80
C GLY A 78 15.45 2.89 -8.74
N CYS A 79 14.41 3.26 -9.50
CA CYS A 79 13.92 4.63 -9.58
C CYS A 79 12.43 4.75 -9.27
N TRP A 80 12.05 5.80 -8.54
CA TRP A 80 10.66 6.22 -8.42
C TRP A 80 10.18 6.83 -9.73
N GLN A 81 8.97 6.48 -10.14
CA GLN A 81 8.36 7.00 -11.36
C GLN A 81 7.59 8.30 -11.09
N GLN A 82 6.75 8.72 -12.05
CA GLN A 82 5.90 9.89 -11.89
C GLN A 82 4.86 9.65 -10.79
N LYS A 83 4.90 10.51 -9.77
CA LYS A 83 3.96 10.43 -8.65
C LYS A 83 2.60 11.03 -9.03
N GLU A 84 1.55 10.41 -8.51
CA GLU A 84 0.22 11.01 -8.40
C GLU A 84 -0.01 11.53 -6.98
N ARG A 85 -0.74 12.64 -6.86
CA ARG A 85 -1.03 13.25 -5.56
C ARG A 85 -2.52 13.54 -5.43
N LYS A 86 -3.13 13.01 -4.38
CA LYS A 86 -4.49 13.37 -3.96
C LYS A 86 -4.42 14.22 -2.69
N CYS A 87 -4.89 15.46 -2.76
CA CYS A 87 -4.88 16.41 -1.64
C CYS A 87 -6.17 16.37 -0.79
N ASP A 88 -7.15 15.57 -1.20
CA ASP A 88 -8.36 15.30 -0.42
C ASP A 88 -8.07 14.23 0.64
N MET A 89 -7.66 14.67 1.83
CA MET A 89 -7.22 13.80 2.92
C MET A 89 -8.42 13.17 3.64
N VAL A 90 -8.61 11.87 3.40
CA VAL A 90 -9.68 11.08 4.03
C VAL A 90 -9.26 10.40 5.34
N PHE A 91 -7.96 10.33 5.63
CA PHE A 91 -7.45 9.71 6.86
C PHE A 91 -7.36 10.70 8.01
N ARG A 92 -7.65 10.24 9.23
CA ARG A 92 -7.57 11.05 10.45
C ARG A 92 -6.66 10.39 11.48
N LYS A 93 -5.79 11.18 12.11
CA LYS A 93 -4.94 10.71 13.21
C LYS A 93 -5.80 10.25 14.39
N GLY A 94 -5.43 9.15 15.02
CA GLY A 94 -6.16 8.57 16.16
C GLY A 94 -7.46 7.84 15.78
N HIS A 95 -7.76 7.68 14.50
CA HIS A 95 -9.01 7.06 14.03
C HIS A 95 -8.73 5.75 13.27
N PRO A 96 -9.72 4.83 13.24
CA PRO A 96 -9.66 3.64 12.41
C PRO A 96 -9.75 4.00 10.92
N PHE A 97 -9.26 3.10 10.09
CA PHE A 97 -9.41 3.14 8.64
C PHE A 97 -9.61 1.74 8.07
N GLU A 98 -10.27 1.67 6.91
CA GLU A 98 -10.26 0.55 5.98
C GLU A 98 -9.77 1.07 4.63
N ILE A 99 -8.82 0.37 4.02
CA ILE A 99 -8.40 0.60 2.63
C ILE A 99 -8.76 -0.63 1.82
N ARG A 100 -9.43 -0.40 0.70
CA ARG A 100 -9.78 -1.42 -0.29
C ARG A 100 -9.02 -1.17 -1.57
N PHE A 101 -8.08 -2.06 -1.89
CA PHE A 101 -7.39 -2.06 -3.17
C PHE A 101 -8.09 -3.07 -4.08
N LEU A 102 -8.69 -2.59 -5.17
CA LEU A 102 -9.26 -3.42 -6.23
C LEU A 102 -8.23 -3.56 -7.34
N VAL A 103 -7.86 -4.79 -7.68
CA VAL A 103 -6.96 -5.09 -8.79
C VAL A 103 -7.79 -5.17 -10.07
N ASN A 104 -7.38 -4.40 -11.08
CA ASN A 104 -7.98 -4.43 -12.40
C ASN A 104 -6.88 -4.45 -13.47
N ILE A 105 -7.04 -5.27 -14.52
CA ILE A 105 -6.16 -5.29 -15.70
C ILE A 105 -6.15 -3.94 -16.42
N SER A 106 -7.23 -3.16 -16.37
CA SER A 106 -7.39 -1.92 -17.13
C SER A 106 -7.02 -0.63 -16.40
N SER A 107 -6.59 -0.68 -15.14
CA SER A 107 -6.20 0.52 -14.39
C SER A 107 -4.68 0.73 -14.34
N TYR A 108 -4.09 0.94 -15.52
CA TYR A 108 -2.94 1.81 -15.69
C TYR A 108 -3.38 2.89 -16.69
N VAL A 109 -3.68 4.08 -16.20
CA VAL A 109 -3.90 5.27 -17.03
C VAL A 109 -2.83 6.28 -16.67
#